data_AF-A0A1V5JL20-F1
#
_entry.id   AF-A0A1V5JL20-F1
#
_cell.length_a   1.000
_cell.length_b   1.000
_cell.length_c   1.000
_cell.angle_alpha   90.00
_cell.angle_beta   90.00
_cell.angle_gamma   90.00
#
_symmetry.space_group_name_H-M   'P 1'
#
loop_
_entity.id
_entity.type
_entity.pdbx_description
1 polymer ?
#
loop_
_entity_poly.entity_id
_entity_poly.type
_entity_poly.pdbx_seq_one_letter_code
_entity_poly.pdbx_strand_id
1 'polypeptide(L)' 'MDSIQTMYDPEIPTTAGSVAQVRENTRFFMEYAKRTGVPVFLVGHITKDGAIAGPKPAPLR' A
#
# COMPACT_ATOMS: atom_id res chain seq x y z
N MET A 1 -9.60 3.59 3.58
CA MET A 1 -8.44 3.94 4.42
C MET A 1 -7.90 5.27 3.92
N ASP A 2 -7.77 6.24 4.80
CA ASP A 2 -7.47 7.64 4.51
C ASP A 2 -5.95 7.95 4.43
N SER A 3 -5.09 7.13 5.02
CA SER A 3 -3.65 7.16 4.73
C SER A 3 -3.03 5.79 4.94
N ILE A 4 -2.47 5.20 3.89
CA ILE A 4 -1.76 3.91 3.98
C ILE A 4 -0.44 4.04 4.74
N GLN A 5 0.13 5.25 4.83
CA GLN A 5 1.36 5.51 5.58
C GLN A 5 1.19 5.34 7.10
N THR A 6 -0.03 5.35 7.63
CA THR A 6 -0.28 5.13 9.07
C THR A 6 -0.28 3.65 9.44
N MET A 7 -0.27 2.74 8.46
CA MET A 7 -0.24 1.30 8.69
C MET A 7 1.17 0.84 9.07
N TYR A 8 1.21 -0.08 10.03
CA TYR A 8 2.42 -0.69 10.54
C TYR A 8 2.26 -2.21 10.64
N ASP A 9 3.18 -2.92 10.02
CA ASP A 9 3.36 -4.36 10.13
C ASP A 9 4.64 -4.64 10.95
N PRO A 10 4.54 -5.29 12.12
CA PRO A 10 5.69 -5.61 12.95
C PRO A 10 6.64 -6.64 12.33
N GLU A 11 6.21 -7.41 11.33
CA GLU A 11 7.05 -8.38 10.62
C GLU A 11 8.00 -7.70 9.61
N ILE A 12 7.74 -6.42 9.31
CA ILE A 12 8.58 -5.61 8.42
C ILE A 12 9.40 -4.64 9.29
N PRO A 13 10.71 -4.86 9.50
CA PRO A 13 11.54 -4.10 10.44
C PRO A 13 11.94 -2.73 9.87
N THR A 14 10.95 -1.90 9.54
CA THR A 14 11.11 -0.52 9.07
C THR A 14 10.03 0.36 9.70
N THR A 15 10.24 1.67 9.69
CA THR A 15 9.27 2.64 10.23
C THR A 15 7.96 2.60 9.45
N ALA A 16 6.84 2.78 10.14
CA ALA A 16 5.53 2.99 9.51
C ALA A 16 5.62 4.09 8.41
N GLY A 17 4.93 3.85 7.30
CA GLY A 17 4.96 4.75 6.14
C GLY A 17 6.23 4.65 5.29
N SER A 18 7.20 3.81 5.63
CA SER A 18 8.30 3.48 4.73
C SER A 18 7.76 2.86 3.43
N VAL A 19 8.53 2.95 2.35
CA VAL A 19 8.16 2.33 1.06
C VAL A 19 7.95 0.81 1.21
N ALA A 20 8.73 0.14 2.06
CA ALA A 20 8.58 -1.29 2.32
C ALA A 20 7.23 -1.59 2.99
N GLN A 21 6.89 -0.86 4.05
CA GLN A 21 5.60 -0.97 4.75
C GLN A 21 4.42 -0.70 3.82
N VAL A 22 4.46 0.40 3.05
CA VAL A 22 3.36 0.75 2.14
C VAL A 22 3.18 -0.32 1.05
N ARG A 23 4.27 -0.85 0.50
CA ARG A 23 4.20 -1.89 -0.55
C ARG A 23 3.56 -3.18 -0.03
N GLU A 24 3.95 -3.65 1.15
CA GLU A 24 3.40 -4.90 1.67
C GLU A 24 1.94 -4.73 2.10
N ASN A 25 1.61 -3.62 2.78
CA ASN A 25 0.22 -3.31 3.13
C ASN A 25 -0.66 -3.19 1.88
N THR A 26 -0.16 -2.58 0.80
CA THR A 26 -0.89 -2.53 -0.48
C THR A 26 -1.13 -3.92 -1.05
N ARG A 27 -0.13 -4.81 -0.98
CA ARG A 27 -0.26 -6.20 -1.45
C ARG A 27 -1.32 -6.95 -0.65
N PHE A 28 -1.29 -6.83 0.67
CA PHE A 28 -2.30 -7.41 1.55
C PHE A 28 -3.72 -6.98 1.15
N PHE A 29 -3.95 -5.69 0.96
CA PHE A 29 -5.26 -5.18 0.56
C PHE A 29 -5.69 -5.61 -0.84
N MET A 30 -4.75 -5.72 -1.78
CA MET A 30 -5.04 -6.25 -3.12
C MET A 30 -5.48 -7.71 -3.05
N GLU A 31 -4.78 -8.54 -2.27
CA GLU A 31 -5.13 -9.95 -2.10
C GLU A 31 -6.48 -10.10 -1.38
N TYR A 32 -6.73 -9.28 -0.35
CA TYR A 32 -8.02 -9.21 0.34
C TYR A 32 -9.16 -8.86 -0.63
N ALA A 33 -8.99 -7.83 -1.47
CA ALA A 33 -10.00 -7.41 -2.44
C ALA A 33 -10.33 -8.54 -3.44
N LYS A 34 -9.31 -9.25 -3.94
CA LYS A 34 -9.49 -10.38 -4.85
C LYS A 34 -10.24 -11.55 -4.22
N ARG A 35 -9.95 -11.87 -2.95
CA ARG A 35 -10.55 -13.00 -2.23
C ARG A 35 -12.00 -12.73 -1.82
N THR A 36 -12.32 -11.49 -1.50
CA THR A 36 -13.62 -11.12 -0.92
C THR A 36 -14.57 -10.47 -1.91
N GLY A 37 -14.07 -9.99 -3.05
CA GLY A 37 -14.85 -9.18 -4.00
C GLY A 37 -15.19 -7.79 -3.46
N VAL A 38 -14.66 -7.39 -2.31
CA VAL A 38 -14.91 -6.08 -1.71
C VAL A 38 -14.01 -5.03 -2.37
N PRO A 39 -14.56 -3.93 -2.92
CA PRO A 39 -13.76 -2.83 -3.42
C PRO A 39 -12.94 -2.18 -2.31
N VAL A 40 -11.65 -1.95 -2.55
CA VAL A 40 -10.74 -1.31 -1.58
C VAL A 40 -10.20 -0.02 -2.16
N PHE A 41 -10.33 1.07 -1.39
CA PHE A 41 -9.74 2.38 -1.68
C PHE A 41 -8.62 2.69 -0.68
N LEU A 42 -7.44 2.96 -1.23
CA LEU A 42 -6.23 3.32 -0.50
C LEU A 42 -5.86 4.76 -0.83
N VAL A 43 -5.64 5.57 0.20
CA VAL A 43 -5.20 6.95 0.06
C VAL A 43 -3.74 7.03 0.52
N GLY A 44 -2.91 7.76 -0.23
CA GLY A 44 -1.50 7.96 0.11
C GLY A 44 -1.05 9.37 -0.24
N HIS A 45 -0.29 9.99 0.66
CA HIS A 45 0.33 11.29 0.43
C HIS A 45 1.64 11.16 -0.36
N ILE A 46 1.88 12.08 -1.31
CA ILE A 46 3.15 12.19 -2.04
C ILE A 46 4.08 13.10 -1.25
N THR A 47 5.28 12.62 -0.90
CA THR A 47 6.33 13.43 -0.27
C THR A 47 7.33 13.94 -1.31
N LYS A 48 7.99 15.06 -1.00
CA LYS A 48 8.82 15.84 -1.96
C LYS A 48 10.07 15.10 -2.48
N ASP A 49 10.43 13.95 -1.88
CA ASP A 49 11.61 13.15 -2.27
C ASP A 49 11.32 12.05 -3.31
N GLY A 50 10.15 12.03 -3.95
CA GLY A 50 9.90 11.20 -5.14
C GLY A 50 9.69 9.70 -4.87
N ALA A 51 9.56 9.28 -3.61
CA ALA A 51 9.15 7.93 -3.25
C ALA A 51 7.64 7.75 -3.53
N ILE A 52 7.28 7.49 -4.79
CA ILE A 52 5.93 7.06 -5.17
C ILE A 52 5.73 5.68 -4.56
N ALA A 53 5.03 5.64 -3.44
CA ALA A 53 4.62 4.41 -2.79
C ALA A 53 3.38 3.86 -3.53
N GLY A 54 3.61 3.05 -4.56
CA GLY A 54 2.56 2.34 -5.25
C GLY A 54 3.11 1.26 -6.18
N PRO A 55 2.67 0.00 -6.10
CA PRO A 55 2.95 -0.98 -7.14
C PRO A 55 2.29 -0.47 -8.44
N LYS A 56 3.11 -0.35 -9.51
CA LYS A 56 2.62 -0.04 -10.85
C LYS A 56 1.43 -0.96 -11.19
N PRO A 57 0.30 -0.45 -11.68
CA PRO A 57 -0.77 -1.30 -12.17
C PRO A 57 -0.21 -2.24 -13.22
N ALA A 58 -0.50 -3.53 -13.10
CA ALA A 58 -0.23 -4.49 -14.17
C ALA A 58 -0.95 -4.02 -15.45
N PRO A 59 -0.35 -4.19 -16.64
CA PRO A 59 -1.00 -3.79 -17.88
C PRO A 59 -2.31 -4.56 -18.01
N LEU A 60 -3.42 -3.83 -18.10
CA LEU A 60 -4.67 -4.39 -18.61
C LEU A 60 -4.45 -4.65 -20.10
N ARG A 61 -4.65 -5.90 -20.51
CA ARG A 61 -4.66 -6.32 -21.91
C ARG A 61 -5.65 -5.52 -22.72
#